data_AF-A0A6V7WK53-F1
#
_entry.id   AF-A0A6V7WK53-F1
#
_cell.length_a   1.000
_cell.length_b   1.000
_cell.length_c   1.000
_cell.angle_alpha   90.00
_cell.angle_beta   90.00
_cell.angle_gamma   90.00
#
_symmetry.space_group_name_H-M   'P 1'
#
loop_
_entity.id
_entity.type
_entity.pdbx_description
1 polymer ?
#
loop_
_entity_poly.entity_id
_entity_poly.type
_entity_poly.pdbx_seq_one_letter_code
_entity_poly.pdbx_strand_id
1 'polypeptide(L)' 'MPLEVRNQSKVFELFLLKRIDRDWINHKLPADDIPIPPKEVPEQDRELNFLLEANETNWQDQRPPNFCFDHRH' A
#
# COMPACT_ATOMS: atom_id res chain seq x y z
N MET A 1 -21.64 -35.86 20.25
CA MET A 1 -22.10 -36.14 18.87
C MET A 1 -21.57 -35.06 17.92
N PRO A 2 -20.40 -35.24 17.25
CA PRO A 2 -19.85 -34.25 16.33
C PRO A 2 -19.79 -34.71 14.86
N LEU A 3 -20.22 -35.93 14.54
CA LEU A 3 -20.08 -36.52 13.20
C LEU A 3 -21.16 -36.07 12.21
N GLU A 4 -22.40 -35.82 12.66
CA GLU A 4 -23.46 -35.33 11.77
C GLU A 4 -23.16 -33.96 11.15
N VAL A 5 -22.61 -33.02 11.94
CA VAL A 5 -22.36 -31.63 11.51
C VAL A 5 -21.31 -31.58 10.39
N ARG A 6 -20.26 -32.42 10.48
CA ARG A 6 -19.19 -32.46 9.46
C ARG A 6 -19.66 -33.03 8.12
N ASN A 7 -20.62 -33.95 8.14
CA ASN A 7 -21.19 -34.52 6.92
C ASN A 7 -22.17 -33.56 6.25
N GLN A 8 -22.94 -32.78 7.02
CA GLN A 8 -23.85 -31.76 6.48
C GLN A 8 -23.12 -30.64 5.73
N SER A 9 -21.96 -30.19 6.25
CA SER A 9 -21.13 -29.19 5.57
C SER A 9 -20.67 -29.65 4.19
N LYS A 10 -20.20 -30.91 4.06
CA LYS A 10 -19.78 -31.45 2.75
C LYS A 10 -20.93 -31.54 1.76
N VAL A 11 -22.12 -31.96 2.21
CA VAL A 11 -23.30 -32.07 1.34
C VAL A 11 -23.73 -30.69 0.83
N PHE A 12 -23.65 -29.67 1.67
CA PHE A 12 -23.97 -28.29 1.31
C PHE A 12 -23.02 -27.73 0.25
N GLU A 13 -21.72 -27.94 0.39
CA GLU A 13 -20.69 -27.56 -0.60
C GLU A 13 -20.97 -28.20 -1.97
N LEU A 14 -21.24 -29.51 -2.00
CA LEU A 14 -21.57 -30.23 -3.24
C LEU A 14 -22.86 -29.74 -3.90
N PHE A 15 -23.87 -29.35 -3.11
CA PHE A 15 -25.11 -28.78 -3.63
C PHE A 15 -24.87 -27.42 -4.29
N LEU A 16 -24.07 -26.55 -3.66
CA LEU A 16 -23.70 -25.26 -4.22
C LEU A 16 -22.90 -25.42 -5.51
N LEU A 17 -21.92 -26.32 -5.54
CA LEU A 17 -21.12 -26.61 -6.74
C LEU A 17 -21.94 -27.14 -7.92
N LYS A 18 -23.03 -27.87 -7.67
CA LYS A 18 -23.95 -28.32 -8.73
C LYS A 18 -24.86 -27.21 -9.26
N ARG A 19 -25.09 -26.16 -8.48
CA ARG A 19 -26.01 -25.06 -8.80
C ARG A 19 -25.30 -23.88 -9.47
N ILE A 20 -24.01 -23.71 -9.20
CA ILE A 20 -23.17 -22.68 -9.80
C ILE A 20 -22.85 -23.05 -11.26
N ASP A 21 -23.05 -22.11 -12.18
CA ASP A 21 -22.67 -22.26 -13.58
C ASP A 21 -21.14 -22.40 -13.71
N ARG A 22 -20.66 -23.21 -14.66
CA ARG A 22 -19.22 -23.40 -14.89
C ARG A 22 -18.52 -22.09 -15.23
N ASP A 23 -19.23 -21.18 -15.89
CA ASP A 23 -18.69 -19.87 -16.26
C ASP A 23 -18.53 -18.95 -15.04
N TRP A 24 -19.39 -19.10 -14.02
CA TRP A 24 -19.28 -18.36 -12.76
C TRP A 24 -18.02 -18.74 -11.98
N ILE A 25 -17.62 -20.02 -12.00
CA ILE A 25 -16.40 -20.48 -11.31
C ILE A 25 -15.15 -19.76 -11.85
N ASN A 26 -15.17 -19.40 -13.14
CA ASN A 26 -14.07 -18.73 -13.81
C ASN A 26 -14.23 -17.21 -13.85
N HIS A 27 -15.32 -16.67 -13.29
CA HIS A 27 -15.57 -15.24 -13.28
C HIS A 27 -14.62 -14.56 -12.30
N LYS A 28 -13.71 -13.74 -12.83
CA LYS A 28 -12.87 -12.83 -12.05
C LYS A 28 -13.49 -11.45 -12.05
N LEU A 29 -13.42 -10.76 -10.91
CA LEU A 29 -13.71 -9.34 -10.85
C LEU A 29 -12.71 -8.60 -11.77
N PRO A 30 -13.18 -7.59 -12.53
CA PRO A 30 -12.27 -6.73 -13.27
C PRO A 30 -11.28 -6.06 -12.30
N ALA A 31 -10.05 -5.87 -12.76
CA ALA A 31 -9.10 -5.01 -12.08
C ALA A 31 -9.51 -3.56 -12.38
N ASP A 32 -10.33 -2.99 -11.52
CA ASP A 32 -10.68 -1.58 -11.59
C ASP A 32 -9.50 -0.77 -11.02
N ASP A 33 -8.60 -0.33 -11.90
CA ASP A 33 -7.55 0.60 -11.53
C ASP A 33 -8.15 2.01 -11.40
N ILE A 34 -8.17 2.56 -10.19
CA ILE A 34 -8.47 3.97 -9.97
C ILE A 34 -7.23 4.76 -10.41
N PRO A 35 -7.33 5.68 -11.39
CA PRO A 35 -6.18 6.45 -11.82
C PRO A 35 -5.66 7.28 -10.65
N ILE A 36 -4.41 7.02 -10.26
CA ILE A 36 -3.70 7.88 -9.30
C ILE A 36 -3.39 9.17 -10.07
N PRO A 37 -3.83 10.35 -9.58
CA PRO A 37 -3.47 11.60 -10.20
C PRO A 37 -1.93 11.68 -10.28
N PRO A 38 -1.36 12.17 -11.40
CA PRO A 38 0.08 12.34 -11.49
C PRO A 38 0.53 13.14 -10.27
N LYS A 39 1.62 12.70 -9.65
CA LYS A 39 2.23 13.41 -8.53
C LYS A 39 2.61 14.79 -9.07
N GLU A 40 1.79 15.80 -8.81
CA GLU A 40 2.20 17.19 -8.87
C GLU A 40 3.26 17.31 -7.77
N VAL A 41 4.50 16.92 -8.10
CA VAL A 41 5.64 17.43 -7.37
C VAL A 41 5.54 18.93 -7.64
N PRO A 42 5.26 19.77 -6.62
CA PRO A 42 5.34 21.21 -6.83
C PRO A 42 6.72 21.44 -7.43
N GLU A 43 6.81 22.10 -8.58
CA GLU A 43 8.11 22.53 -9.11
C GLU A 43 8.83 23.15 -7.93
N GLN A 44 9.86 22.47 -7.39
CA GLN A 44 10.45 22.89 -6.13
C GLN A 44 10.92 24.30 -6.36
N ASP A 45 10.21 25.26 -5.77
CA ASP A 45 10.41 26.67 -6.02
C ASP A 45 11.90 26.92 -5.84
N ARG A 46 12.57 27.36 -6.91
CA ARG A 46 14.02 27.52 -6.90
C ARG A 46 14.47 28.36 -5.69
N GLU A 47 13.63 29.31 -5.30
CA GLU A 47 13.75 30.12 -4.08
C GLU A 47 13.67 29.29 -2.79
N LEU A 48 12.71 28.35 -2.69
CA LEU A 48 12.61 27.45 -1.54
C LEU A 48 13.85 26.55 -1.43
N ASN A 49 14.37 26.03 -2.54
CA ASN A 49 15.61 25.24 -2.53
C ASN A 49 16.81 26.09 -2.06
N PHE A 50 16.95 27.32 -2.55
CA PHE A 50 17.99 28.23 -2.07
C PHE A 50 17.86 28.54 -0.58
N LEU A 51 16.63 28.74 -0.09
CA LEU A 51 16.38 29.00 1.34
C LEU A 51 16.70 27.77 2.20
N LEU A 52 16.38 26.57 1.72
CA LEU A 52 16.72 25.33 2.42
C LEU A 52 18.23 25.09 2.48
N GLU A 53 18.96 25.30 1.37
CA GLU A 53 20.43 25.19 1.31
C GLU A 53 21.12 26.21 2.24
N ALA A 54 20.66 27.45 2.23
CA ALA A 54 21.18 28.50 3.11
C ALA A 54 20.91 28.17 4.59
N ASN A 55 19.73 27.63 4.89
CA ASN A 55 19.37 27.22 6.24
C ASN A 55 20.21 26.02 6.70
N GLU A 56 20.38 25.00 5.86
CA GLU A 56 21.22 23.84 6.16
C GLU A 56 22.66 24.26 6.49
N THR A 57 23.23 25.18 5.72
CA THR A 57 24.58 25.72 5.97
C THR A 57 24.67 26.35 7.38
N ASN A 58 23.69 27.19 7.74
CA ASN A 58 23.64 27.82 9.05
C ASN A 58 23.44 26.81 10.19
N TRP A 59 22.64 25.75 9.96
CA TRP A 59 22.46 24.67 10.93
C TRP A 59 23.72 23.84 11.15
N GLN A 60 24.56 23.66 10.13
CA GLN A 60 25.85 22.97 10.28
C GLN A 60 26.83 23.81 11.12
N ASP A 61 26.84 25.13 10.94
CA ASP A 61 27.72 26.03 11.69
C ASP A 61 27.31 26.15 13.17
N GLN A 62 26.01 26.12 13.46
CA GLN A 62 25.45 26.19 14.82
C GLN A 62 25.21 24.82 15.45
N ARG A 63 25.73 23.76 14.83
CA ARG A 63 25.43 22.39 15.20
C ARG A 63 25.95 22.07 16.60
N PRO A 64 25.08 21.62 17.52
CA PRO A 64 25.53 21.16 18.82
C PRO A 64 26.51 19.97 18.66
N PRO A 65 27.60 19.90 19.45
CA PRO A 65 28.65 18.90 19.27
C PRO A 65 28.17 17.44 19.43
N ASN A 66 26.99 17.21 20.02
CA ASN A 66 26.41 15.87 20.24
C ASN A 66 25.31 15.50 19.23
N PHE A 67 25.07 16.31 18.20
CA PHE A 67 23.99 16.05 17.24
C PHE A 67 24.59 15.49 15.94
N CYS A 68 24.67 14.16 15.77
CA CYS A 68 25.13 13.53 14.52
C CYS A 68 23.99 12.83 13.75
N PHE A 69 23.60 13.30 12.56
CA PHE A 69 22.91 12.46 11.58
C PHE A 69 23.94 11.53 10.95
N ASP A 70 24.21 10.40 11.60
CA ASP A 70 24.95 9.30 10.96
C ASP A 70 24.04 8.67 9.91
N HIS A 71 24.07 9.19 8.68
CA HIS A 71 23.58 8.46 7.52
C HIS A 71 24.62 7.40 7.12
N ARG A 72 24.74 6.33 7.92
CA ARG A 72 25.34 5.09 7.42
C ARG A 72 24.32 4.41 6.50
N HIS A 73 24.69 4.35 5.23
CA HIS A 73 24.08 3.52 4.20
C HIS A 73 24.25 2.04 4.53
#